data_AF-A0AB94IN26-F1
#
_entry.id   AF-A0AB94IN26-F1
#
_cell.length_a   1.000
_cell.length_b   1.000
_cell.length_c   1.000
_cell.angle_alpha   90.00
_cell.angle_beta   90.00
_cell.angle_gamma   90.00
#
_symmetry.space_group_name_H-M   'P 1'
#
loop_
_entity.id
_entity.type
_entity.pdbx_description
1 polymer ?
#
loop_
_entity_poly.entity_id
_entity_poly.type
_entity_poly.pdbx_seq_one_letter_code
_entity_poly.pdbx_strand_id
1 'polypeptide(L)'
;HWYYLNFSGAMQTGWLLDKNHWYYLNSSGAMQTGWLLDKNHWYYLNSSGAMQTGWLLEKNHWYYLNPSGAMQTGWVYLNSWYYLNRSGVWVPNTIADGLTTVSDNNQLILVTSLGYNTNKAKIRTFEKEDNKWYEKLNVDGFIGKEGFATVMNEGAKKSPRGKYTIGTAFGRFQNPGTKLPYRQITSDDLWVDDSNSSLYNTWQKASENRGRWNSAEKMDIAAYNYGFVINYNTAERIPGAGSAIFFHVSNSYTLGCTGTAQNYVVGILKWLDPSKSPVIIQTPEGELNHY
;
A
#
# COMPACT_ATOMS: atom_id res chain seq x y z
N HIS A 1 11.51 16.50 -39.96
CA HIS A 1 11.67 17.59 -38.97
C HIS A 1 11.10 18.86 -39.56
N TRP A 2 10.33 19.61 -38.77
CA TRP A 2 9.76 20.89 -39.20
C TRP A 2 10.67 22.04 -38.77
N TYR A 3 10.76 23.08 -39.61
CA TYR A 3 11.55 24.29 -39.39
C TYR A 3 10.68 25.50 -39.74
N TYR A 4 10.95 26.65 -39.12
CA TYR A 4 10.26 27.90 -39.43
C TYR A 4 11.26 28.96 -39.89
N LEU A 5 10.96 29.57 -41.03
CA LEU A 5 11.69 30.72 -41.56
C LEU A 5 10.75 31.93 -41.50
N ASN A 6 11.24 33.05 -40.98
CA ASN A 6 10.47 34.30 -40.99
C ASN A 6 10.41 34.90 -42.42
N PHE A 7 9.76 36.07 -42.57
CA PHE A 7 9.60 36.72 -43.88
C PHE A 7 10.93 37.07 -44.57
N SER A 8 12.04 37.22 -43.83
CA SER A 8 13.37 37.45 -44.40
C SER A 8 14.11 36.16 -44.75
N GLY A 9 13.49 35.00 -44.58
CA GLY A 9 14.13 33.69 -44.76
C GLY A 9 15.03 33.26 -43.59
N ALA A 10 15.05 34.00 -42.48
CA ALA A 10 15.88 33.66 -41.33
C ALA A 10 15.21 32.55 -40.50
N MET A 11 15.94 31.45 -40.29
CA MET A 11 15.51 30.33 -39.44
C MET A 11 15.31 30.79 -37.99
N GLN A 12 14.19 30.40 -37.39
CA GLN A 12 13.88 30.71 -35.99
C GLN A 12 14.29 29.57 -35.05
N THR A 13 14.57 29.92 -33.80
CA THR A 13 14.89 29.00 -32.70
C THR A 13 14.20 29.47 -31.41
N GLY A 14 14.00 28.58 -30.45
CA GLY A 14 13.30 28.85 -29.19
C GLY A 14 11.78 28.83 -29.34
N TRP A 15 11.10 29.55 -28.44
CA TRP A 15 9.66 29.68 -28.43
C TRP A 15 9.15 30.54 -29.59
N LEU A 16 8.19 30.01 -30.34
CA LEU A 16 7.57 30.66 -31.50
C LEU A 16 6.05 30.66 -31.34
N LEU A 17 5.43 31.82 -31.49
CA LEU A 17 3.96 31.94 -31.57
C LEU A 17 3.55 32.03 -33.05
N ASP A 18 2.78 31.05 -33.53
CA ASP A 18 2.19 31.06 -34.86
C ASP A 18 0.71 30.68 -34.78
N LYS A 19 -0.17 31.48 -35.42
CA LYS A 19 -1.63 31.25 -35.46
C LYS A 19 -2.23 30.87 -34.10
N ASN A 20 -1.88 31.64 -33.06
CA ASN A 20 -2.31 31.46 -31.66
C ASN A 20 -1.83 30.19 -30.96
N HIS A 21 -0.85 29.48 -31.52
CA HIS A 21 -0.24 28.31 -30.90
C HIS A 21 1.25 28.56 -30.64
N TRP A 22 1.72 28.14 -29.47
CA TRP A 22 3.13 28.15 -29.14
C TRP A 22 3.80 26.86 -29.61
N TYR A 23 4.99 26.99 -30.18
CA TYR A 23 5.87 25.92 -30.62
C TYR A 23 7.25 26.15 -30.03
N TYR A 24 8.09 25.11 -29.99
CA TYR A 24 9.49 25.24 -29.63
C TYR A 24 10.39 24.64 -30.72
N LEU A 25 11.32 25.45 -31.20
CA LEU A 25 12.35 25.05 -32.14
C LEU A 25 13.67 24.93 -31.38
N ASN A 26 14.37 23.79 -31.48
CA ASN A 26 15.65 23.63 -30.79
C ASN A 26 16.76 24.51 -31.41
N SER A 27 17.99 24.40 -30.92
CA SER A 27 19.14 25.17 -31.43
C SER A 27 19.47 24.92 -32.91
N SER A 28 19.07 23.77 -33.47
CA SER A 28 19.18 23.49 -34.90
C SER A 28 17.98 23.99 -35.70
N GLY A 29 17.00 24.65 -35.07
CA GLY A 29 15.74 25.10 -35.67
C GLY A 29 14.68 24.01 -35.85
N ALA A 30 14.95 22.78 -35.40
CA ALA A 30 14.03 21.66 -35.53
C ALA A 30 12.93 21.75 -34.45
N MET A 31 11.68 21.72 -34.89
CA MET A 31 10.51 21.70 -34.02
C MET A 31 10.50 20.47 -33.10
N GLN A 32 10.22 20.72 -31.83
CA GLN A 32 10.11 19.69 -30.80
C GLN A 32 8.65 19.22 -30.63
N THR A 33 8.50 17.99 -30.16
CA THR A 33 7.25 17.38 -29.73
C THR A 33 7.48 16.62 -28.41
N GLY A 34 6.42 16.29 -27.69
CA GLY A 34 6.48 15.67 -26.36
C GLY A 34 6.87 16.63 -25.25
N TRP A 35 7.42 16.06 -24.17
CA TRP A 35 7.85 16.83 -23.00
C TRP A 35 9.11 17.65 -23.29
N LEU A 36 9.06 18.93 -22.93
CA LEU A 36 10.13 19.90 -23.09
C LEU A 36 10.45 20.53 -21.73
N LEU A 37 11.73 20.50 -21.33
CA LEU A 37 12.22 21.25 -20.17
C LEU A 37 12.88 22.54 -20.67
N ASP A 38 12.31 23.69 -20.31
CA ASP A 38 12.87 25.01 -20.60
C ASP A 38 12.85 25.86 -19.32
N LYS A 39 14.00 26.47 -18.98
CA LYS A 39 14.15 27.35 -17.80
C LYS A 39 13.51 26.78 -16.51
N ASN A 40 13.79 25.51 -16.21
CA ASN A 40 13.26 24.75 -15.05
C ASN A 40 11.75 24.52 -15.05
N HIS A 41 11.06 24.70 -16.17
CA HIS A 41 9.64 24.41 -16.30
C HIS A 41 9.44 23.33 -17.37
N TRP A 42 8.55 22.38 -17.07
CA TRP A 42 8.12 21.37 -18.03
C TRP A 42 6.93 21.89 -18.84
N TYR A 43 6.98 21.64 -20.13
CA TYR A 43 5.92 21.92 -21.10
C TYR A 43 5.64 20.66 -21.90
N TYR A 44 4.48 20.59 -22.53
CA TYR A 44 4.16 19.49 -23.43
C TYR A 44 3.74 20.04 -24.79
N LEU A 45 4.43 19.60 -25.84
CA LEU A 45 4.10 19.89 -27.23
C LEU A 45 3.44 18.64 -27.83
N ASN A 46 2.24 18.77 -28.38
CA ASN A 46 1.54 17.61 -28.96
C ASN A 46 2.24 17.10 -30.24
N SER A 47 1.63 16.13 -30.92
CA SER A 47 2.18 15.57 -32.17
C SER A 47 2.34 16.57 -33.31
N SER A 48 1.59 17.67 -33.30
CA SER A 48 1.75 18.79 -34.26
C SER A 48 2.78 19.83 -33.80
N GLY A 49 3.39 19.65 -32.62
CA GLY A 49 4.31 20.61 -31.99
C GLY A 49 3.63 21.74 -31.23
N ALA A 50 2.29 21.77 -31.20
CA ALA A 50 1.56 22.83 -30.51
C ALA A 50 1.58 22.58 -29.00
N MET A 51 1.97 23.61 -28.24
CA MET A 51 2.02 23.60 -26.79
C MET A 51 0.63 23.39 -26.21
N GLN A 52 0.52 22.47 -25.26
CA GLN A 52 -0.71 22.17 -24.54
C GLN A 52 -0.82 23.04 -23.28
N THR A 53 -2.07 23.29 -22.87
CA THR A 53 -2.45 23.90 -21.59
C THR A 53 -3.63 23.11 -21.01
N GLY A 54 -3.90 23.26 -19.72
CA GLY A 54 -4.97 22.54 -19.03
C GLY A 54 -4.61 21.09 -18.68
N TRP A 55 -5.62 20.25 -18.55
CA TRP A 55 -5.45 18.83 -18.24
C TRP A 55 -4.90 18.06 -19.43
N LEU A 56 -3.85 17.29 -19.18
CA LEU A 56 -3.15 16.47 -20.17
C LEU A 56 -3.14 15.02 -19.70
N LEU A 57 -3.62 14.09 -20.54
CA LEU A 57 -3.48 12.65 -20.31
C LEU A 57 -2.34 12.11 -21.16
N GLU A 58 -1.25 11.69 -20.51
CA GLU A 58 -0.05 11.16 -21.16
C GLU A 58 0.33 9.84 -20.49
N LYS A 59 0.39 8.75 -21.26
CA LYS A 59 0.78 7.40 -20.78
C LYS A 59 0.02 6.97 -19.51
N ASN A 60 -1.31 7.12 -19.51
CA ASN A 60 -2.21 6.83 -18.39
C ASN A 60 -2.05 7.68 -17.13
N HIS A 61 -1.32 8.80 -17.22
CA HIS A 61 -1.16 9.74 -16.13
C HIS A 61 -1.75 11.10 -16.53
N TRP A 62 -2.50 11.70 -15.61
CA TRP A 62 -2.99 13.05 -15.78
C TRP A 62 -1.97 14.05 -15.26
N TYR A 63 -1.78 15.13 -16.00
CA TYR A 63 -0.95 16.28 -15.64
C TYR A 63 -1.79 17.54 -15.80
N TYR A 64 -1.39 18.62 -15.15
CA TYR A 64 -2.00 19.92 -15.36
C TYR A 64 -0.95 20.94 -15.79
N LEU A 65 -1.15 21.53 -16.96
CA LEU A 65 -0.34 22.64 -17.49
C LEU A 65 -1.13 23.94 -17.26
N ASN A 66 -0.50 24.92 -16.61
CA ASN A 66 -1.18 26.20 -16.36
C ASN A 66 -1.39 26.98 -17.68
N PRO A 67 -2.03 28.17 -17.66
CA PRO A 67 -2.24 28.96 -18.88
C PRO A 67 -0.96 29.38 -19.62
N SER A 68 0.20 29.41 -18.96
CA SER A 68 1.49 29.65 -19.64
C SER A 68 2.12 28.38 -20.23
N GLY A 69 1.45 27.23 -20.11
CA GLY A 69 1.93 25.91 -20.55
C GLY A 69 2.84 25.21 -19.54
N ALA A 70 3.19 25.86 -18.43
CA ALA A 70 4.07 25.28 -17.43
C ALA A 70 3.33 24.21 -16.60
N MET A 71 3.90 23.02 -16.54
CA MET A 71 3.41 21.91 -15.74
C MET A 71 3.40 22.27 -14.26
N GLN A 72 2.28 22.00 -13.61
CA GLN A 72 2.10 22.23 -12.19
C GLN A 72 2.47 21.00 -11.37
N THR A 73 2.95 21.26 -10.15
CA THR A 73 3.21 20.28 -9.10
C THR A 73 2.62 20.82 -7.80
N GLY A 74 2.34 19.94 -6.82
CA GLY A 74 1.70 20.31 -5.56
C GLY A 74 0.20 20.51 -5.70
N TRP A 75 -0.37 21.30 -4.79
CA TRP A 75 -1.81 21.57 -4.76
C TRP A 75 -2.18 22.66 -5.78
N VAL A 76 -3.18 22.37 -6.61
CA VAL A 76 -3.77 23.30 -7.58
C VAL A 76 -5.27 23.37 -7.36
N TYR A 77 -5.84 24.58 -7.36
CA TYR A 77 -7.29 24.80 -7.24
C TYR A 77 -7.91 25.10 -8.61
N LEU A 78 -8.76 24.19 -9.10
CA LEU A 78 -9.44 24.26 -10.40
C LEU A 78 -10.95 24.00 -10.22
N ASN A 79 -11.63 24.84 -9.44
CA ASN A 79 -12.98 24.60 -8.89
C ASN A 79 -13.06 23.45 -7.88
N SER A 80 -11.97 22.71 -7.70
CA SER A 80 -11.72 21.70 -6.68
C SER A 80 -10.21 21.60 -6.47
N TRP A 81 -9.77 21.09 -5.32
CA TRP A 81 -8.36 20.89 -5.04
C TRP A 81 -7.85 19.59 -5.68
N TYR A 82 -6.77 19.70 -6.45
CA TYR A 82 -6.06 18.59 -7.06
C TYR A 82 -4.62 18.57 -6.56
N TYR A 83 -4.09 17.39 -6.24
CA TYR A 83 -2.68 17.23 -5.90
C TYR A 83 -1.94 16.59 -7.07
N LEU A 84 -0.88 17.27 -7.53
CA LEU A 84 0.04 16.81 -8.56
C LEU A 84 1.34 16.45 -7.84
N ASN A 85 1.86 15.24 -8.00
CA ASN A 85 3.12 14.86 -7.34
C ASN A 85 4.32 15.63 -7.92
N ARG A 86 5.52 15.36 -7.42
CA ARG A 86 6.75 16.06 -7.88
C ARG A 86 7.06 15.85 -9.36
N SER A 87 6.54 14.79 -9.97
CA SER A 87 6.64 14.52 -11.41
C SER A 87 5.46 15.11 -12.20
N GLY A 88 4.56 15.87 -11.56
CA GLY A 88 3.39 16.50 -12.16
C GLY A 88 2.19 15.58 -12.36
N VAL A 89 2.26 14.34 -11.90
CA VAL A 89 1.17 13.36 -12.03
C VAL A 89 0.09 13.64 -11.00
N TRP A 90 -1.17 13.75 -11.44
CA TRP A 90 -2.33 13.85 -10.58
C TRP A 90 -2.53 12.59 -9.75
N VAL A 91 -2.73 12.81 -8.45
CA VAL A 91 -2.99 11.77 -7.46
C VAL A 91 -4.43 11.93 -6.95
N PRO A 92 -5.34 11.00 -7.30
CA PRO A 92 -6.70 11.03 -6.76
C PRO A 92 -6.70 10.68 -5.28
N ASN A 93 -7.70 11.17 -4.53
CA ASN A 93 -7.90 10.73 -3.16
C ASN A 93 -8.24 9.23 -3.15
N THR A 94 -7.64 8.51 -2.21
CA THR A 94 -7.89 7.11 -1.93
C THR A 94 -8.77 6.96 -0.70
N ILE A 95 -9.21 5.73 -0.43
CA ILE A 95 -9.93 5.41 0.80
C ILE A 95 -9.10 5.69 2.05
N ALA A 96 -7.76 5.56 1.96
CA ALA A 96 -6.85 5.81 3.06
C ALA A 96 -6.76 7.30 3.44
N ASP A 97 -7.06 8.22 2.52
CA ASP A 97 -7.13 9.66 2.82
C ASP A 97 -8.29 10.00 3.78
N GLY A 98 -9.31 9.15 3.88
CA GLY A 98 -10.42 9.31 4.80
C GLY A 98 -10.19 8.71 6.19
N LEU A 99 -9.10 7.97 6.41
CA LEU A 99 -8.82 7.28 7.67
C LEU A 99 -8.02 8.20 8.60
N THR A 100 -8.68 8.69 9.64
CA THR A 100 -8.14 9.71 10.54
C THR A 100 -7.12 9.16 11.54
N THR A 101 -7.24 7.89 11.92
CA THR A 101 -6.38 7.24 12.90
C THR A 101 -5.01 6.89 12.35
N VAL A 102 -4.76 7.02 11.03
CA VAL A 102 -3.48 6.69 10.39
C VAL A 102 -2.65 7.92 10.01
N SER A 103 -2.93 9.08 10.60
CA SER A 103 -2.21 10.35 10.33
C SER A 103 -0.68 10.21 10.45
N ASP A 104 -0.24 9.46 11.47
CA ASP A 104 1.16 9.30 11.88
C ASP A 104 1.82 8.06 11.24
N ASN A 105 1.09 7.36 10.35
CA ASN A 105 1.56 6.18 9.66
C ASN A 105 1.88 6.53 8.21
N ASN A 106 2.91 5.89 7.64
CA ASN A 106 3.27 6.03 6.23
C ASN A 106 3.08 4.74 5.43
N GLN A 107 2.69 3.64 6.08
CA GLN A 107 2.29 2.39 5.43
C GLN A 107 1.04 1.82 6.10
N LEU A 108 0.07 1.43 5.27
CA LEU A 108 -1.20 0.85 5.71
C LEU A 108 -1.49 -0.42 4.91
N ILE A 109 -1.82 -1.50 5.62
CA ILE A 109 -2.53 -2.65 5.05
C ILE A 109 -4.00 -2.50 5.47
N LEU A 110 -4.89 -2.41 4.50
CA LEU A 110 -6.32 -2.34 4.73
C LEU A 110 -6.97 -3.66 4.28
N VAL A 111 -7.56 -4.36 5.24
CA VAL A 111 -8.27 -5.62 5.03
C VAL A 111 -9.76 -5.34 5.25
N THR A 112 -10.53 -5.37 4.17
CA THR A 112 -11.98 -5.15 4.23
C THR A 112 -12.79 -6.34 3.79
N SER A 113 -14.00 -6.45 4.32
CA SER A 113 -15.02 -7.37 3.84
C SER A 113 -16.34 -6.65 3.64
N LEU A 114 -17.26 -7.22 2.85
CA LEU A 114 -18.60 -6.66 2.65
C LEU A 114 -19.44 -6.59 3.94
N GLY A 115 -19.06 -7.33 4.98
CA GLY A 115 -19.79 -7.41 6.24
C GLY A 115 -19.11 -8.33 7.25
N TYR A 116 -19.69 -8.46 8.45
CA TYR A 116 -19.12 -9.29 9.51
C TYR A 116 -19.14 -10.79 9.23
N ASN A 117 -20.11 -11.30 8.46
CA ASN A 117 -20.38 -12.72 8.29
C ASN A 117 -19.93 -13.27 6.93
N THR A 118 -18.71 -12.93 6.52
CA THR A 118 -18.08 -13.46 5.31
C THR A 118 -16.61 -13.75 5.58
N ASN A 119 -16.06 -14.76 4.92
CA ASN A 119 -14.64 -15.12 5.02
C ASN A 119 -13.79 -14.64 3.85
N LYS A 120 -14.40 -13.90 2.90
CA LYS A 120 -13.70 -13.26 1.79
C LYS A 120 -13.40 -11.81 2.15
N ALA A 121 -12.21 -11.36 1.78
CA ALA A 121 -11.76 -10.01 2.01
C ALA A 121 -11.06 -9.43 0.79
N LYS A 122 -11.01 -8.10 0.73
CA LYS A 122 -10.07 -7.34 -0.09
C LYS A 122 -8.89 -6.95 0.78
N ILE A 123 -7.69 -7.13 0.25
CA ILE A 123 -6.44 -6.69 0.89
C ILE A 123 -5.83 -5.64 -0.01
N ARG A 124 -5.78 -4.41 0.51
CA ARG A 124 -5.18 -3.26 -0.16
C ARG A 124 -4.00 -2.76 0.64
N THR A 125 -2.94 -2.32 -0.03
CA THR A 125 -1.80 -1.67 0.64
C THR A 125 -1.65 -0.25 0.17
N PHE A 126 -1.37 0.66 1.10
CA PHE A 126 -1.18 2.08 0.82
C PHE A 126 0.14 2.54 1.40
N GLU A 127 0.85 3.38 0.64
CA GLU A 127 2.04 4.06 1.10
C GLU A 127 1.87 5.57 0.97
N LYS A 128 2.29 6.31 1.99
CA LYS A 128 2.18 7.75 2.03
C LYS A 128 3.45 8.40 1.46
N GLU A 129 3.30 9.26 0.46
CA GLU A 129 4.37 10.08 -0.10
C GLU A 129 3.86 11.53 -0.17
N ASP A 130 4.64 12.50 0.35
CA ASP A 130 4.24 13.91 0.41
C ASP A 130 2.83 14.14 1.01
N ASN A 131 2.54 13.45 2.12
CA ASN A 131 1.24 13.45 2.82
C ASN A 131 0.04 12.94 2.01
N LYS A 132 0.27 12.26 0.89
CA LYS A 132 -0.77 11.61 0.07
C LYS A 132 -0.62 10.12 0.05
N TRP A 133 -1.75 9.41 0.15
CA TRP A 133 -1.78 7.96 0.11
C TRP A 133 -1.84 7.45 -1.33
N TYR A 134 -0.98 6.49 -1.64
CA TYR A 134 -0.93 5.81 -2.92
C TYR A 134 -1.26 4.34 -2.72
N GLU A 135 -2.27 3.84 -3.42
CA GLU A 135 -2.54 2.41 -3.47
C GLU A 135 -1.43 1.70 -4.24
N LYS A 136 -0.83 0.68 -3.62
CA LYS A 136 0.27 -0.11 -4.18
C LYS A 136 -0.14 -1.53 -4.57
N LEU A 137 -1.17 -2.07 -3.92
CA LEU A 137 -1.69 -3.43 -4.16
C LEU A 137 -3.18 -3.47 -3.86
N ASN A 138 -3.92 -4.27 -4.61
CA ASN A 138 -5.34 -4.56 -4.39
C ASN A 138 -5.64 -5.98 -4.87
N VAL A 139 -5.82 -6.89 -3.91
CA VAL A 139 -5.98 -8.32 -4.18
C VAL A 139 -7.09 -8.93 -3.34
N ASP A 140 -7.57 -10.08 -3.78
CA ASP A 140 -8.44 -10.91 -2.95
C ASP A 140 -7.65 -11.58 -1.83
N GLY A 141 -8.33 -11.79 -0.72
CA GLY A 141 -7.81 -12.49 0.43
C GLY A 141 -8.91 -13.13 1.26
N PHE A 142 -8.50 -13.64 2.41
CA PHE A 142 -9.35 -14.42 3.28
C PHE A 142 -9.14 -14.01 4.73
N ILE A 143 -10.22 -14.07 5.48
CA ILE A 143 -10.24 -13.84 6.93
C ILE A 143 -10.80 -15.10 7.61
N GLY A 144 -11.03 -15.02 8.92
CA GLY A 144 -11.63 -16.09 9.71
C GLY A 144 -12.87 -16.68 9.05
N LYS A 145 -13.07 -17.99 9.20
CA LYS A 145 -14.20 -18.74 8.65
C LYS A 145 -15.55 -18.08 8.90
N GLU A 146 -15.73 -17.53 10.11
CA GLU A 146 -16.95 -16.87 10.57
C GLU A 146 -16.88 -15.34 10.45
N GLY A 147 -15.88 -14.83 9.71
CA GLY A 147 -15.64 -13.43 9.38
C GLY A 147 -14.96 -12.61 10.46
N PHE A 148 -15.41 -11.37 10.68
CA PHE A 148 -14.82 -10.46 11.67
C PHE A 148 -15.49 -10.58 13.04
N ALA A 149 -14.71 -10.36 14.10
CA ALA A 149 -15.18 -10.24 15.47
C ALA A 149 -14.97 -8.84 16.02
N THR A 150 -16.02 -8.25 16.58
CA THR A 150 -15.94 -7.02 17.37
C THR A 150 -15.31 -7.28 18.73
N VAL A 151 -15.60 -8.43 19.32
CA VAL A 151 -14.98 -8.95 20.54
C VAL A 151 -14.53 -10.38 20.24
N MET A 152 -13.25 -10.65 20.40
CA MET A 152 -12.69 -11.98 20.17
C MET A 152 -12.86 -12.86 21.39
N ASN A 153 -12.98 -14.16 21.12
CA ASN A 153 -12.77 -15.22 22.10
C ASN A 153 -11.91 -16.30 21.43
N GLU A 154 -11.16 -17.07 22.23
CA GLU A 154 -10.35 -18.18 21.72
C GLU A 154 -11.20 -19.17 20.93
N GLY A 155 -10.71 -19.62 19.77
CA GLY A 155 -11.42 -20.57 18.93
C GLY A 155 -12.67 -20.02 18.21
N ALA A 156 -12.94 -18.71 18.25
CA ALA A 156 -14.10 -18.10 17.59
C ALA A 156 -14.12 -18.25 16.06
N LYS A 157 -12.99 -18.61 15.44
CA LYS A 157 -12.83 -18.70 13.97
C LYS A 157 -13.11 -17.39 13.25
N LYS A 158 -12.87 -16.27 13.94
CA LYS A 158 -13.08 -14.91 13.46
C LYS A 158 -11.77 -14.13 13.51
N SER A 159 -11.58 -13.22 12.56
CA SER A 159 -10.46 -12.28 12.60
C SER A 159 -10.81 -11.06 13.45
N PRO A 160 -9.86 -10.51 14.22
CA PRO A 160 -10.15 -9.39 15.09
C PRO A 160 -10.36 -8.11 14.27
N ARG A 161 -11.47 -7.42 14.51
CA ARG A 161 -11.75 -6.10 13.96
C ARG A 161 -10.93 -5.04 14.71
N GLY A 162 -10.15 -4.23 14.00
CA GLY A 162 -9.40 -3.14 14.61
C GLY A 162 -8.20 -2.66 13.81
N LYS A 163 -7.46 -1.73 14.43
CA LYS A 163 -6.17 -1.22 13.95
C LYS A 163 -5.06 -1.82 14.82
N TYR A 164 -4.05 -2.42 14.19
CA TYR A 164 -2.95 -3.07 14.88
C TYR A 164 -1.60 -2.68 14.28
N THR A 165 -0.56 -2.70 15.12
CA THR A 165 0.82 -2.65 14.66
C THR A 165 1.24 -4.01 14.10
N ILE A 166 2.27 -3.99 13.25
CA ILE A 166 2.82 -5.18 12.62
C ILE A 166 4.06 -5.63 13.43
N GLY A 167 4.08 -6.91 13.80
CA GLY A 167 5.16 -7.53 14.57
C GLY A 167 6.18 -8.24 13.70
N THR A 168 6.83 -9.24 14.30
CA THR A 168 7.88 -10.07 13.68
C THR A 168 7.35 -10.80 12.45
N ALA A 169 8.07 -10.69 11.33
CA ALA A 169 7.89 -11.52 10.17
C ALA A 169 8.46 -12.92 10.41
N PHE A 170 7.92 -13.91 9.71
CA PHE A 170 8.35 -15.29 9.86
C PHE A 170 8.18 -16.09 8.57
N GLY A 171 8.77 -17.29 8.57
CA GLY A 171 8.51 -18.28 7.54
C GLY A 171 9.33 -19.55 7.73
N ARG A 172 8.90 -20.63 7.08
CA ARG A 172 9.63 -21.92 7.03
C ARG A 172 10.90 -21.85 6.19
N PHE A 173 10.96 -20.87 5.30
CA PHE A 173 12.08 -20.63 4.41
C PHE A 173 12.95 -19.47 4.89
N GLN A 174 13.99 -19.15 4.14
CA GLN A 174 14.85 -17.99 4.45
C GLN A 174 14.10 -16.66 4.29
N ASN A 175 14.62 -15.62 4.95
CA ASN A 175 14.10 -14.26 4.87
C ASN A 175 13.88 -13.86 3.39
N PRO A 176 12.66 -13.51 2.97
CA PRO A 176 12.37 -13.20 1.57
C PRO A 176 12.92 -11.83 1.13
N GLY A 177 13.63 -11.10 1.99
CA GLY A 177 14.05 -9.71 1.77
C GLY A 177 13.17 -8.69 2.52
N THR A 178 12.52 -9.10 3.61
CA THR A 178 11.78 -8.17 4.47
C THR A 178 12.72 -7.33 5.34
N LYS A 179 12.31 -6.10 5.63
CA LYS A 179 12.97 -5.20 6.59
C LYS A 179 12.48 -5.40 8.03
N LEU A 180 11.38 -6.12 8.22
CA LEU A 180 10.89 -6.50 9.55
C LEU A 180 11.90 -7.46 10.22
N PRO A 181 11.93 -7.51 11.56
CA PRO A 181 12.55 -8.63 12.25
C PRO A 181 12.00 -9.95 11.69
N TYR A 182 12.89 -10.89 11.36
CA TYR A 182 12.52 -12.15 10.71
C TYR A 182 12.91 -13.35 11.57
N ARG A 183 11.95 -14.24 11.86
CA ARG A 183 12.18 -15.51 12.54
C ARG A 183 11.94 -16.67 11.58
N GLN A 184 12.99 -17.44 11.30
CA GLN A 184 12.84 -18.69 10.57
C GLN A 184 12.23 -19.77 11.47
N ILE A 185 11.17 -20.41 10.98
CA ILE A 185 10.44 -21.47 11.65
C ILE A 185 11.22 -22.78 11.55
N THR A 186 11.23 -23.53 12.65
CA THR A 186 11.69 -24.91 12.74
C THR A 186 10.57 -25.81 13.25
N SER A 187 10.75 -27.13 13.17
CA SER A 187 9.79 -28.10 13.71
C SER A 187 9.59 -28.01 15.23
N ASP A 188 10.46 -27.30 15.94
CA ASP A 188 10.39 -27.09 17.39
C ASP A 188 9.60 -25.83 17.78
N ASP A 189 9.17 -25.02 16.80
CA ASP A 189 8.48 -23.76 17.03
C ASP A 189 6.96 -23.94 17.18
N LEU A 190 6.44 -23.42 18.29
CA LEU A 190 5.02 -23.45 18.65
C LEU A 190 4.53 -22.06 19.08
N TRP A 191 3.26 -21.79 18.86
CA TRP A 191 2.58 -20.64 19.44
C TRP A 191 1.59 -21.11 20.50
N VAL A 192 1.76 -20.70 21.75
CA VAL A 192 0.92 -21.18 22.86
C VAL A 192 -0.45 -20.52 22.80
N ASP A 193 -1.49 -21.31 22.56
CA ASP A 193 -2.91 -20.88 22.50
C ASP A 193 -3.69 -21.28 23.78
N ASP A 194 -3.06 -22.00 24.71
CA ASP A 194 -3.66 -22.33 26.01
C ASP A 194 -3.78 -21.10 26.92
N SER A 195 -5.01 -20.61 27.09
CA SER A 195 -5.32 -19.43 27.92
C SER A 195 -4.99 -19.60 29.41
N ASN A 196 -4.80 -20.82 29.89
CA ASN A 196 -4.39 -21.09 31.28
C ASN A 196 -2.86 -21.08 31.45
N SER A 197 -2.10 -21.03 30.36
CA SER A 197 -0.65 -21.02 30.42
C SER A 197 -0.11 -19.62 30.75
N SER A 198 0.93 -19.57 31.59
CA SER A 198 1.75 -18.36 31.77
C SER A 198 2.47 -17.91 30.49
N LEU A 199 2.52 -18.76 29.47
CA LEU A 199 3.10 -18.49 28.15
C LEU A 199 2.02 -18.18 27.10
N TYR A 200 0.76 -17.97 27.50
CA TYR A 200 -0.34 -17.71 26.58
C TYR A 200 -0.04 -16.59 25.58
N ASN A 201 -0.40 -16.83 24.31
CA ASN A 201 -0.19 -15.96 23.17
C ASN A 201 1.28 -15.55 22.96
N THR A 202 2.19 -16.52 23.10
CA THR A 202 3.63 -16.33 22.82
C THR A 202 4.22 -17.44 21.97
N TRP A 203 5.27 -17.09 21.22
CA TRP A 203 6.04 -18.04 20.42
C TRP A 203 7.13 -18.71 21.26
N GLN A 204 7.03 -20.02 21.42
CA GLN A 204 7.92 -20.85 22.23
C GLN A 204 8.67 -21.91 21.42
N LYS A 205 9.79 -22.38 21.97
CA LYS A 205 10.46 -23.63 21.56
C LYS A 205 9.93 -24.78 22.41
N ALA A 206 9.48 -25.86 21.76
CA ALA A 206 8.91 -27.01 22.46
C ALA A 206 9.97 -27.70 23.35
N SER A 207 11.20 -27.82 22.85
CA SER A 207 12.33 -28.41 23.58
C SER A 207 12.67 -27.68 24.89
N GLU A 208 12.44 -26.37 24.95
CA GLU A 208 12.79 -25.53 26.11
C GLU A 208 11.66 -25.44 27.15
N ASN A 209 10.40 -25.57 26.74
CA ASN A 209 9.24 -25.22 27.57
C ASN A 209 8.17 -26.32 27.66
N ARG A 210 8.50 -27.56 27.29
CA ARG A 210 7.56 -28.70 27.28
C ARG A 210 6.80 -28.85 28.60
N GLY A 211 5.50 -29.10 28.51
CA GLY A 211 4.62 -29.34 29.67
C GLY A 211 4.05 -28.09 30.33
N ARG A 212 4.32 -26.89 29.77
CA ARG A 212 3.81 -25.61 30.29
C ARG A 212 2.50 -25.15 29.66
N TRP A 213 1.88 -25.96 28.81
CA TRP A 213 0.61 -25.71 28.14
C TRP A 213 -0.10 -27.03 27.82
N ASN A 214 -1.42 -26.97 27.66
CA ASN A 214 -2.26 -28.07 27.20
C ASN A 214 -2.47 -28.06 25.68
N SER A 215 -2.40 -26.88 25.07
CA SER A 215 -2.51 -26.68 23.63
C SER A 215 -1.50 -25.63 23.15
N ALA A 216 -1.03 -25.83 21.92
CA ALA A 216 -0.24 -24.86 21.19
C ALA A 216 -0.36 -25.12 19.69
N GLU A 217 -0.37 -24.04 18.92
CA GLU A 217 -0.37 -24.08 17.47
C GLU A 217 1.03 -24.40 16.93
N LYS A 218 1.09 -25.30 15.93
CA LYS A 218 2.34 -25.65 15.26
C LYS A 218 2.72 -24.61 14.23
N MET A 219 3.92 -24.06 14.34
CA MET A 219 4.40 -23.07 13.37
C MET A 219 4.91 -23.70 12.07
N ASP A 220 5.45 -24.94 12.11
CA ASP A 220 5.98 -25.62 10.92
C ASP A 220 4.87 -26.28 10.07
N ILE A 221 4.02 -25.44 9.46
CA ILE A 221 2.96 -25.86 8.54
C ILE A 221 2.98 -25.02 7.25
N ALA A 222 2.46 -25.58 6.15
CA ALA A 222 2.53 -24.93 4.84
C ALA A 222 1.89 -23.53 4.78
N ALA A 223 0.85 -23.27 5.58
CA ALA A 223 0.22 -21.95 5.70
C ALA A 223 1.20 -20.86 6.19
N TYR A 224 2.25 -21.26 6.93
CA TYR A 224 3.28 -20.40 7.49
C TYR A 224 4.61 -20.46 6.72
N ASN A 225 4.55 -20.81 5.43
CA ASN A 225 5.69 -20.64 4.54
C ASN A 225 6.24 -19.20 4.62
N TYR A 226 5.35 -18.21 4.68
CA TYR A 226 5.65 -16.80 4.97
C TYR A 226 4.49 -16.13 5.70
N GLY A 227 4.79 -15.18 6.58
CA GLY A 227 3.79 -14.35 7.25
C GLY A 227 4.40 -13.35 8.20
N PHE A 228 3.55 -12.65 8.94
CA PHE A 228 3.95 -11.79 10.04
C PHE A 228 2.91 -11.81 11.16
N VAL A 229 3.35 -11.49 12.37
CA VAL A 229 2.48 -11.35 13.53
C VAL A 229 1.67 -10.06 13.42
N ILE A 230 0.35 -10.16 13.55
CA ILE A 230 -0.49 -9.01 13.81
C ILE A 230 -0.47 -8.83 15.33
N ASN A 231 -0.11 -7.65 15.84
CA ASN A 231 0.07 -7.43 17.28
C ASN A 231 -1.26 -7.34 18.06
N TYR A 232 -2.21 -8.20 17.75
CA TYR A 232 -3.45 -8.39 18.48
C TYR A 232 -3.22 -9.19 19.76
N ASN A 233 -3.64 -8.65 20.90
CA ASN A 233 -3.52 -9.29 22.22
C ASN A 233 -2.08 -9.70 22.61
N THR A 234 -1.06 -9.04 22.06
CA THR A 234 0.36 -9.45 22.26
C THR A 234 1.04 -8.74 23.44
N ALA A 235 0.53 -7.56 23.83
CA ALA A 235 1.08 -6.74 24.90
C ALA A 235 0.60 -7.23 26.28
N GLU A 236 -0.70 -7.17 26.53
CA GLU A 236 -1.31 -7.59 27.81
C GLU A 236 -1.58 -9.09 27.87
N ARG A 237 -1.80 -9.74 26.71
CA ARG A 237 -2.10 -11.17 26.59
C ARG A 237 -3.24 -11.60 27.50
N ILE A 238 -4.37 -10.88 27.38
CA ILE A 238 -5.59 -11.14 28.12
C ILE A 238 -6.04 -12.59 27.80
N PRO A 239 -6.08 -13.49 28.81
CA PRO A 239 -6.46 -14.89 28.62
C PRO A 239 -7.79 -15.03 27.89
N GLY A 240 -7.81 -15.88 26.86
CA GLY A 240 -9.02 -16.21 26.10
C GLY A 240 -9.49 -15.13 25.14
N ALA A 241 -8.83 -13.96 25.07
CA ALA A 241 -9.19 -12.90 24.14
C ALA A 241 -8.72 -13.16 22.70
N GLY A 242 -8.30 -14.37 22.34
CA GLY A 242 -7.72 -14.71 21.04
C GLY A 242 -6.19 -14.74 21.08
N SER A 243 -5.61 -15.73 20.39
CA SER A 243 -4.17 -15.91 20.23
C SER A 243 -3.79 -16.19 18.77
N ALA A 244 -2.49 -16.22 18.48
CA ALA A 244 -1.93 -16.65 17.19
C ALA A 244 -2.55 -15.93 15.97
N ILE A 245 -2.75 -14.61 16.07
CA ILE A 245 -3.32 -13.81 14.96
C ILE A 245 -2.20 -13.35 14.03
N PHE A 246 -2.19 -13.91 12.83
CA PHE A 246 -1.16 -13.65 11.83
C PHE A 246 -1.76 -13.14 10.52
N PHE A 247 -0.88 -12.53 9.71
CA PHE A 247 -1.08 -12.39 8.28
C PHE A 247 -0.19 -13.40 7.55
N HIS A 248 -0.74 -14.34 6.79
CA HIS A 248 0.05 -15.44 6.22
C HIS A 248 -0.46 -15.95 4.87
N VAL A 249 0.22 -16.95 4.32
CA VAL A 249 -0.17 -17.61 3.07
C VAL A 249 -1.50 -18.33 3.25
N SER A 250 -2.51 -17.94 2.48
CA SER A 250 -3.79 -18.62 2.46
C SER A 250 -4.49 -18.57 1.11
N ASN A 251 -5.06 -19.71 0.70
CA ASN A 251 -5.91 -19.84 -0.49
C ASN A 251 -7.40 -20.10 -0.11
N SER A 252 -7.72 -20.04 1.18
CA SER A 252 -9.07 -20.22 1.72
C SER A 252 -9.24 -19.46 3.04
N TYR A 253 -10.41 -19.56 3.67
CA TYR A 253 -10.64 -19.01 5.00
C TYR A 253 -9.63 -19.55 6.04
N THR A 254 -9.40 -18.76 7.09
CA THR A 254 -8.54 -19.13 8.23
C THR A 254 -9.39 -19.48 9.46
N LEU A 255 -8.74 -19.82 10.58
CA LEU A 255 -9.41 -19.97 11.88
C LEU A 255 -9.28 -18.71 12.77
N GLY A 256 -8.91 -17.57 12.19
CA GLY A 256 -8.80 -16.28 12.91
C GLY A 256 -7.74 -15.34 12.33
N CYS A 257 -6.79 -15.88 11.58
CA CYS A 257 -5.79 -15.12 10.83
C CYS A 257 -6.37 -14.38 9.61
N THR A 258 -5.53 -13.60 8.94
CA THR A 258 -5.80 -13.04 7.62
C THR A 258 -4.78 -13.56 6.63
N GLY A 259 -5.13 -13.72 5.36
CA GLY A 259 -4.16 -14.18 4.38
C GLY A 259 -4.56 -14.03 2.92
N THR A 260 -3.58 -14.23 2.05
CA THR A 260 -3.75 -14.26 0.59
C THR A 260 -2.68 -15.16 -0.03
N ALA A 261 -2.66 -15.28 -1.35
CA ALA A 261 -1.72 -16.11 -2.07
C ALA A 261 -0.26 -15.75 -1.77
N GLN A 262 0.62 -16.76 -1.81
CA GLN A 262 2.00 -16.66 -1.34
C GLN A 262 2.80 -15.54 -2.02
N ASN A 263 2.63 -15.34 -3.33
CA ASN A 263 3.32 -14.28 -4.06
C ASN A 263 2.98 -12.88 -3.51
N TYR A 264 1.72 -12.65 -3.11
CA TYR A 264 1.31 -11.38 -2.53
C TYR A 264 1.80 -11.23 -1.09
N VAL A 265 1.79 -12.29 -0.28
CA VAL A 265 2.36 -12.26 1.08
C VAL A 265 3.86 -11.90 1.02
N VAL A 266 4.61 -12.54 0.13
CA VAL A 266 6.04 -12.23 -0.08
C VAL A 266 6.24 -10.78 -0.58
N GLY A 267 5.39 -10.31 -1.49
CA GLY A 267 5.41 -8.93 -1.96
C GLY A 267 5.18 -7.91 -0.84
N ILE A 268 4.16 -8.14 0.00
CA ILE A 268 3.83 -7.31 1.16
C ILE A 268 5.00 -7.31 2.16
N LEU A 269 5.58 -8.48 2.47
CA LEU A 269 6.72 -8.59 3.38
C LEU A 269 7.95 -7.79 2.92
N LYS A 270 8.25 -7.79 1.62
CA LYS A 270 9.34 -7.00 1.04
C LYS A 270 9.05 -5.51 1.06
N TRP A 271 7.79 -5.13 0.89
CA TRP A 271 7.33 -3.75 0.87
C TRP A 271 7.32 -3.10 2.26
N LEU A 272 6.96 -3.86 3.31
CA LEU A 272 6.90 -3.37 4.68
C LEU A 272 8.24 -2.83 5.17
N ASP A 273 8.21 -1.63 5.73
CA ASP A 273 9.36 -0.89 6.25
C ASP A 273 9.06 -0.37 7.66
N PRO A 274 9.73 -0.91 8.72
CA PRO A 274 9.53 -0.46 10.09
C PRO A 274 9.70 1.06 10.30
N SER A 275 10.56 1.71 9.50
CA SER A 275 10.79 3.17 9.61
C SER A 275 9.58 4.00 9.16
N LYS A 276 8.62 3.38 8.45
CA LYS A 276 7.39 4.01 7.98
C LYS A 276 6.20 3.78 8.91
N SER A 277 6.43 3.22 10.10
CA SER A 277 5.41 2.93 11.10
C SER A 277 4.20 2.19 10.51
N PRO A 278 4.39 0.98 9.95
CA PRO A 278 3.33 0.29 9.23
C PRO A 278 2.23 -0.20 10.18
N VAL A 279 0.98 -0.10 9.73
CA VAL A 279 -0.20 -0.55 10.47
C VAL A 279 -1.10 -1.40 9.59
N ILE A 280 -1.90 -2.27 10.22
CA ILE A 280 -2.95 -3.03 9.57
C ILE A 280 -4.31 -2.68 10.18
N ILE A 281 -5.28 -2.36 9.34
CA ILE A 281 -6.69 -2.18 9.72
C ILE A 281 -7.49 -3.34 9.13
N GLN A 282 -8.31 -3.96 9.96
CA GLN A 282 -9.17 -5.08 9.60
C GLN A 282 -10.60 -4.76 10.01
N THR A 283 -11.51 -4.60 9.05
CA THR A 283 -12.89 -4.19 9.36
C THR A 283 -13.86 -4.41 8.19
N PRO A 284 -15.17 -4.59 8.44
CA PRO A 284 -16.16 -4.45 7.38
C PRO A 284 -16.13 -3.06 6.71
N GLU A 285 -16.47 -2.98 5.43
CA GLU A 285 -16.46 -1.72 4.67
C GLU A 285 -17.37 -0.64 5.28
N GLY A 286 -18.52 -1.03 5.83
CA GLY A 286 -19.46 -0.13 6.48
C GLY A 286 -18.97 0.49 7.80
N GLU A 287 -17.77 0.11 8.27
CA GLU A 287 -17.20 0.50 9.56
C GLU A 287 -15.90 1.30 9.41
N LEU A 288 -15.52 1.68 8.18
CA LEU A 288 -14.29 2.40 7.90
C LEU A 288 -14.25 3.81 8.53
N ASN A 289 -15.42 4.41 8.78
CA ASN A 289 -15.57 5.70 9.46
C ASN A 289 -15.11 5.69 10.93
N HIS A 290 -14.81 4.52 11.51
CA HIS A 290 -14.23 4.40 12.84
C HIS A 290 -12.71 4.57 12.88
N TYR A 291 -12.06 4.75 11.73
CA TYR A 291 -10.60 4.72 11.57
C TYR A 291 -10.01 5.95 10.92
#